data_AF-A0A1I7X341-F1
#
_entry.id   AF-A0A1I7X341-F1
#
_cell.length_a   1.000
_cell.length_b   1.000
_cell.length_c   1.000
_cell.angle_alpha   90.00
_cell.angle_beta   90.00
_cell.angle_gamma   90.00
#
_symmetry.space_group_name_H-M   'P 1'
#
loop_
_entity.id
_entity.type
_entity.pdbx_description
1 polymer ?
#
loop_
_entity_poly.entity_id
_entity_poly.type
_entity_poly.pdbx_seq_one_letter_code
_entity_poly.pdbx_strand_id
1 'polypeptide(L)'
;MREENQHVTMPQESHNKSLKINIEIGNAYNICILMVLILCTLFLLINISFKVYYVVCDASTTRFTQYPATVTSSVREDMVKVSGKCVRNAIASQSEPPTGFCTSSGRWNHLIGECACKPGYMGQDIKGEQSCHVYNYHVHKYFSCRTVPNE
;
A
#
# COMPACT_ATOMS: atom_id res chain seq x y z
N MET A 1 -39.42 -1.92 62.23
CA MET A 1 -38.11 -1.42 61.75
C MET A 1 -38.41 -0.74 60.42
N ARG A 2 -38.55 0.59 60.39
CA ARG A 2 -37.46 1.57 60.10
C ARG A 2 -36.84 1.21 58.73
N GLU A 3 -36.89 2.04 57.69
CA GLU A 3 -36.51 3.45 57.62
C GLU A 3 -37.30 4.26 56.58
N GLU A 4 -37.56 5.53 56.92
CA GLU A 4 -37.83 6.64 56.00
C GLU A 4 -36.61 6.92 55.12
N ASN A 5 -36.83 7.29 53.85
CA ASN A 5 -35.98 8.25 53.18
C ASN A 5 -36.78 8.99 52.11
N GLN A 6 -37.22 10.19 52.49
CA GLN A 6 -37.74 11.22 51.60
C GLN A 6 -36.60 12.08 51.04
N HIS A 7 -36.91 12.82 49.98
CA HIS A 7 -36.21 14.02 49.49
C HIS A 7 -34.99 13.75 48.59
N VAL A 8 -34.80 14.38 47.41
CA VAL A 8 -35.32 15.65 46.85
C VAL A 8 -35.33 15.50 45.32
N THR A 9 -36.42 15.85 44.64
CA THR A 9 -36.36 16.11 43.18
C THR A 9 -35.94 17.56 42.99
N MET A 10 -34.73 17.81 42.50
CA MET A 10 -34.30 19.16 42.14
C MET A 10 -34.95 19.59 40.81
N PRO A 11 -35.42 20.84 40.68
CA PRO A 11 -35.83 21.39 39.39
C PRO A 11 -34.58 21.72 38.58
N GLN A 12 -34.43 21.09 37.40
CA GLN A 12 -33.42 21.47 36.41
C GLN A 12 -33.93 22.68 35.62
N GLU A 13 -33.85 23.87 36.20
CA GLU A 13 -34.00 25.12 35.49
C GLU A 13 -32.63 25.57 34.96
N SER A 14 -32.08 24.85 33.98
CA SER A 14 -30.95 25.38 33.21
C SER A 14 -31.52 26.32 32.15
N HIS A 15 -31.57 27.59 32.50
CA HIS A 15 -31.88 28.67 31.59
C HIS A 15 -30.76 28.74 30.54
N ASN A 16 -30.85 27.91 29.50
CA ASN A 16 -29.96 27.97 28.34
C ASN A 16 -30.25 29.27 27.60
N LYS A 17 -29.66 30.36 28.07
CA LYS A 17 -29.48 31.56 27.25
C LYS A 17 -28.48 31.18 26.17
N SER A 18 -29.00 30.58 25.09
CA SER A 18 -28.28 30.43 23.84
C SER A 18 -27.92 31.83 23.36
N LEU A 19 -26.70 32.26 23.68
CA LEU A 19 -26.12 33.47 23.15
C LEU A 19 -25.89 33.22 21.67
N LYS A 20 -26.85 33.63 20.84
CA LYS A 20 -26.72 33.62 19.38
C LYS A 20 -25.73 34.71 19.01
N ILE A 21 -24.46 34.37 18.98
CA ILE A 21 -23.42 35.23 18.43
C ILE A 21 -23.63 35.23 16.91
N ASN A 22 -24.14 36.34 16.38
CA ASN A 22 -24.16 36.57 14.94
C ASN A 22 -22.73 36.85 14.49
N ILE A 23 -21.99 35.79 14.17
CA ILE A 23 -20.70 35.92 13.49
C ILE A 23 -21.05 36.28 12.04
N GLU A 24 -20.70 37.50 11.61
CA GLU A 24 -20.79 37.86 10.20
C GLU A 24 -19.77 37.01 9.42
N ILE A 25 -20.26 35.89 8.86
CA ILE A 25 -19.48 34.91 8.10
C ILE A 25 -18.73 35.60 6.94
N GLY A 26 -19.27 36.70 6.41
CA GLY A 26 -18.60 37.53 5.39
C GLY A 26 -17.28 38.12 5.86
N ASN A 27 -17.19 38.62 7.10
CA ASN A 27 -15.95 39.23 7.59
C ASN A 27 -14.89 38.16 7.88
N ALA A 28 -15.29 37.05 8.51
CA ALA A 28 -14.40 35.91 8.77
C ALA A 28 -13.91 35.23 7.48
N TYR A 29 -14.78 35.09 6.48
CA TYR A 29 -14.44 34.54 5.17
C TYR A 29 -13.47 35.43 4.40
N ASN A 30 -13.72 36.75 4.36
CA ASN A 30 -12.83 37.71 3.73
C ASN A 30 -11.47 37.78 4.43
N ILE A 31 -11.45 37.71 5.77
CA ILE A 31 -10.20 37.61 6.55
C ILE A 31 -9.47 36.30 6.23
N CYS A 32 -10.18 35.17 6.11
CA CYS A 32 -9.58 33.88 5.75
C CYS A 32 -8.95 33.92 4.35
N ILE A 33 -9.64 34.50 3.36
CA ILE A 33 -9.11 34.70 2.02
C ILE A 33 -7.86 35.59 2.06
N LEU A 34 -7.93 36.71 2.78
CA LEU A 34 -6.80 37.64 2.89
C LEU A 34 -5.57 36.96 3.51
N MET A 35 -5.77 36.14 4.55
CA MET A 35 -4.72 35.36 5.19
C MET A 35 -4.10 34.33 4.23
N VAL A 36 -4.92 33.60 3.45
CA VAL A 36 -4.44 32.64 2.46
C VAL A 36 -3.64 33.34 1.35
N LEU A 37 -4.11 34.50 0.85
CA LEU A 37 -3.40 35.27 -0.17
C LEU A 37 -2.06 35.80 0.35
N ILE A 38 -2.00 36.27 1.60
CA ILE A 38 -0.75 36.70 2.24
C ILE A 38 0.21 35.51 2.39
N LEU A 39 -0.27 34.33 2.81
CA LEU A 39 0.56 33.13 2.94
C LEU A 39 1.07 32.63 1.57
N CYS A 40 0.24 32.65 0.53
CA CYS A 40 0.65 32.30 -0.83
C CYS A 40 1.66 33.29 -1.40
N THR A 41 1.47 34.60 -1.20
CA THR A 41 2.41 35.63 -1.69
C THR A 41 3.75 35.57 -0.96
N LEU A 42 3.75 35.34 0.35
CA LEU A 42 4.98 35.11 1.13
C LEU A 42 5.72 33.84 0.65
N PHE A 43 5.00 32.75 0.37
CA PHE A 43 5.59 31.52 -0.16
C PHE A 43 6.12 31.66 -1.60
N LEU A 44 5.61 32.62 -2.38
CA LEU A 44 6.11 32.93 -3.73
C LEU A 44 7.31 33.90 -3.71
N LEU A 45 7.37 34.81 -2.74
CA LEU A 45 8.49 35.76 -2.58
C LEU A 45 9.71 35.11 -1.93
N ILE A 46 9.52 34.06 -1.14
CA ILE A 46 10.58 33.24 -0.56
C ILE A 46 10.65 31.97 -1.40
N ASN A 47 11.75 31.73 -2.12
CA ASN A 47 11.89 30.57 -3.02
C ASN A 47 12.02 29.26 -2.21
N ILE A 48 10.92 28.80 -1.62
CA ILE A 48 10.87 27.63 -0.73
C ILE A 48 10.67 26.38 -1.60
N SER A 49 11.74 25.62 -1.79
CA SER A 49 11.66 24.28 -2.40
C SER A 49 11.22 23.27 -1.35
N PHE A 50 9.98 22.78 -1.45
CA PHE A 50 9.53 21.62 -0.67
C PHE A 50 9.71 20.35 -1.52
N LYS A 51 10.26 19.30 -0.91
CA LYS A 51 10.31 17.96 -1.50
C LYS A 51 9.40 17.05 -0.71
N VAL A 52 8.41 16.48 -1.38
CA VAL A 52 7.56 15.43 -0.80
C VAL A 52 8.26 14.10 -1.04
N TYR A 53 8.57 13.38 0.04
CA TYR A 53 9.11 12.02 -0.02
C TYR A 53 8.00 11.04 0.33
N TYR A 54 7.86 9.99 -0.47
CA TYR A 54 6.97 8.86 -0.20
C TYR A 54 7.78 7.57 -0.22
N VAL A 55 7.37 6.61 0.60
CA VAL A 55 8.01 5.31 0.70
C VAL A 55 7.31 4.36 -0.28
N VAL A 56 8.10 3.56 -0.99
CA VAL A 56 7.61 2.56 -1.93
C VAL A 56 8.28 1.21 -1.68
N CYS A 57 7.57 0.15 -1.99
CA CYS A 57 8.20 -1.14 -2.25
C CYS A 57 8.62 -1.18 -3.72
N ASP A 58 9.90 -1.47 -3.97
CA ASP A 58 10.42 -1.57 -5.33
C ASP A 58 9.81 -2.75 -6.09
N ALA A 59 9.80 -2.62 -7.42
CA ALA A 59 9.44 -3.72 -8.30
C ALA A 59 10.42 -4.89 -8.11
N SER A 60 9.89 -6.08 -7.89
CA SER A 60 10.71 -7.27 -7.67
C SER A 60 10.08 -8.51 -8.29
N THR A 61 10.92 -9.43 -8.74
CA THR A 61 10.50 -10.74 -9.23
C THR A 61 10.99 -11.80 -8.25
N THR A 62 10.08 -12.64 -7.77
CA THR A 62 10.40 -13.71 -6.83
C THR A 62 9.38 -14.82 -6.94
N ARG A 63 9.81 -16.08 -6.78
CA ARG A 63 8.99 -17.28 -7.05
C ARG A 63 8.26 -17.21 -8.40
N PHE A 64 8.99 -16.78 -9.44
CA PHE A 64 8.49 -16.57 -10.81
C PHE A 64 7.27 -15.64 -10.89
N THR A 65 7.11 -14.77 -9.90
CA THR A 65 6.04 -13.79 -9.78
C THR A 65 6.65 -12.39 -9.74
N GLN A 66 6.16 -11.51 -10.61
CA GLN A 66 6.50 -10.11 -10.65
C GLN A 66 5.53 -9.29 -9.79
N TYR A 67 6.09 -8.55 -8.85
CA TYR A 67 5.39 -7.56 -8.03
C TYR A 67 5.75 -6.15 -8.53
N PRO A 68 4.77 -5.31 -8.85
CA PRO A 68 5.02 -3.95 -9.31
C PRO A 68 5.46 -3.05 -8.15
N ALA A 69 6.12 -1.94 -8.49
CA ALA A 69 6.42 -0.89 -7.53
C ALA A 69 5.12 -0.37 -6.90
N THR A 70 5.06 -0.33 -5.57
CA THR A 70 3.82 -0.03 -4.82
C THR A 70 4.08 1.00 -3.74
N VAL A 71 3.26 2.05 -3.68
CA VAL A 71 3.32 3.08 -2.62
C VAL A 71 2.76 2.49 -1.32
N THR A 72 3.45 2.75 -0.21
CA THR A 72 3.07 2.20 1.09
C THR A 72 1.88 2.93 1.72
N SER A 73 1.26 2.32 2.73
CA SER A 73 0.31 3.04 3.58
C SER A 73 0.99 4.16 4.36
N SER A 74 0.24 5.22 4.68
CA SER A 74 0.68 6.31 5.58
C SER A 74 0.64 5.90 7.06
N VAL A 75 -0.08 4.82 7.39
CA VAL A 75 -0.20 4.29 8.75
C VAL A 75 0.92 3.27 9.00
N ARG A 76 1.66 3.42 10.10
CA ARG A 76 2.89 2.65 10.37
C ARG A 76 2.68 1.14 10.46
N GLU A 77 1.57 0.69 11.02
CA GLU A 77 1.30 -0.75 11.24
C GLU A 77 0.54 -1.41 10.08
N ASP A 78 0.16 -0.63 9.07
CA ASP A 78 -0.58 -1.13 7.91
C ASP A 78 0.34 -1.74 6.85
N MET A 79 -0.23 -2.66 6.08
CA MET A 79 0.38 -3.25 4.90
C MET A 79 -0.57 -3.20 3.71
N VAL A 80 -0.04 -2.94 2.53
CA VAL A 80 -0.80 -2.96 1.27
C VAL A 80 -0.73 -4.35 0.68
N LYS A 81 -1.89 -4.98 0.47
CA LYS A 81 -2.03 -6.24 -0.25
C LYS A 81 -1.91 -5.99 -1.75
N VAL A 82 -0.98 -6.68 -2.42
CA VAL A 82 -0.69 -6.50 -3.85
C VAL A 82 -0.80 -7.85 -4.55
N SER A 83 -1.56 -7.93 -5.64
CA SER A 83 -1.59 -9.13 -6.48
C SER A 83 -0.40 -9.12 -7.44
N GLY A 84 0.39 -10.19 -7.41
CA GLY A 84 1.51 -10.42 -8.30
C GLY A 84 1.07 -11.03 -9.63
N LYS A 85 1.94 -10.92 -10.64
CA LYS A 85 1.74 -11.51 -11.97
C LYS A 85 2.81 -12.53 -12.27
N CYS A 86 2.44 -13.69 -12.79
CA CYS A 86 3.43 -14.67 -13.24
C CYS A 86 4.30 -14.11 -14.37
N VAL A 87 5.58 -14.44 -14.36
CA VAL A 87 6.49 -14.14 -15.46
C VAL A 87 6.03 -14.84 -16.74
N ARG A 88 6.56 -14.41 -17.89
CA ARG A 88 6.19 -15.00 -19.18
C ARG A 88 6.43 -16.51 -19.15
N ASN A 89 5.48 -17.27 -19.70
CA ASN A 89 5.49 -18.74 -19.74
C ASN A 89 5.44 -19.43 -18.36
N ALA A 90 5.06 -18.71 -17.31
CA ALA A 90 4.67 -19.29 -16.04
C ALA A 90 3.15 -19.23 -15.84
N ILE A 91 2.66 -20.05 -14.93
CA ILE A 91 1.27 -20.12 -14.48
C ILE A 91 1.25 -20.18 -12.96
N ALA A 92 0.19 -19.67 -12.33
CA ALA A 92 0.05 -19.75 -10.88
C ALA A 92 -0.05 -21.22 -10.46
N SER A 93 0.70 -21.60 -9.42
CA SER A 93 0.65 -22.96 -8.88
C SER A 93 -0.67 -23.24 -8.14
N GLN A 94 -1.42 -22.18 -7.81
CA GLN A 94 -2.70 -22.23 -7.10
C GLN A 94 -3.79 -21.60 -7.96
N SER A 95 -5.06 -21.81 -7.58
CA SER A 95 -6.22 -21.21 -8.26
C SER A 95 -6.22 -19.69 -8.16
N GLU A 96 -5.67 -19.14 -7.08
CA GLU A 96 -5.58 -17.69 -6.86
C GLU A 96 -4.21 -17.15 -7.31
N PRO A 97 -4.15 -15.91 -7.82
CA PRO A 97 -2.88 -15.28 -8.17
C PRO A 97 -2.03 -15.06 -6.92
N PRO A 98 -0.69 -15.13 -7.03
CA PRO A 98 0.19 -14.84 -5.91
C PRO A 98 -0.06 -13.44 -5.36
N THR A 99 0.12 -13.29 -4.05
CA THR A 99 -0.16 -12.06 -3.32
C THR A 99 1.05 -11.67 -2.47
N GLY A 100 1.46 -10.42 -2.57
CA GLY A 100 2.50 -9.80 -1.74
C GLY A 100 1.93 -8.78 -0.77
N PHE A 101 2.65 -8.54 0.32
CA PHE A 101 2.32 -7.53 1.33
C PHE A 101 3.45 -6.52 1.46
N CYS A 102 3.16 -5.28 1.08
CA CYS A 102 4.09 -4.15 1.12
C CYS A 102 3.89 -3.35 2.41
N THR A 103 4.95 -3.22 3.23
CA THR A 103 4.90 -2.54 4.53
C THR A 103 5.06 -1.04 4.42
N SER A 104 4.62 -0.29 5.42
CA SER A 104 4.90 1.16 5.60
C SER A 104 6.39 1.54 5.51
N SER A 105 7.30 0.58 5.71
CA SER A 105 8.76 0.76 5.60
C SER A 105 9.32 0.57 4.18
N GLY A 106 8.48 0.26 3.19
CA GLY A 106 8.91 0.06 1.80
C GLY A 106 9.53 -1.30 1.54
N ARG A 107 9.22 -2.29 2.37
CA ARG A 107 9.75 -3.65 2.22
C ARG A 107 8.62 -4.64 1.98
N TRP A 108 8.91 -5.65 1.17
CA TRP A 108 8.04 -6.82 1.02
C TRP A 108 8.22 -7.71 2.26
N ASN A 109 7.13 -8.00 2.98
CA ASN A 109 7.19 -8.81 4.19
C ASN A 109 6.73 -10.26 3.93
N HIS A 110 5.53 -10.42 3.40
CA HIS A 110 4.93 -11.73 3.13
C HIS A 110 4.57 -11.89 1.66
N LEU A 111 4.85 -13.07 1.11
CA LEU A 111 4.49 -13.47 -0.25
C LEU A 111 3.77 -14.82 -0.18
N ILE A 112 2.51 -14.84 -0.60
CA ILE A 112 1.61 -15.98 -0.60
C ILE A 112 1.42 -16.45 -2.03
N GLY A 113 1.55 -17.75 -2.25
CA GLY A 113 1.51 -18.33 -3.59
C GLY A 113 2.80 -18.12 -4.37
N GLU A 114 2.82 -18.71 -5.55
CA GLU A 114 3.95 -18.70 -6.48
C GLU A 114 3.47 -19.07 -7.88
N CYS A 115 4.35 -18.87 -8.85
CA CYS A 115 4.15 -19.35 -10.21
C CYS A 115 5.15 -20.46 -10.52
N ALA A 116 4.74 -21.38 -11.37
CA ALA A 116 5.58 -22.41 -11.94
C ALA A 116 5.67 -22.24 -13.46
N CYS A 117 6.82 -22.56 -14.05
CA CYS A 117 6.93 -22.58 -15.50
C CYS A 117 5.95 -23.59 -16.10
N LYS A 118 5.34 -23.21 -17.23
CA LYS A 118 4.46 -24.10 -17.99
C LYS A 118 5.23 -25.35 -18.43
N PRO A 119 4.53 -26.48 -18.65
CA PRO A 119 5.15 -27.66 -19.23
C PRO A 119 5.93 -27.31 -20.52
N GLY A 120 7.15 -27.84 -20.64
CA GLY A 120 8.07 -27.53 -21.75
C GLY A 120 8.94 -26.28 -21.54
N TYR A 121 8.74 -25.54 -20.45
CA TYR A 121 9.59 -24.43 -20.04
C TYR A 121 10.33 -24.77 -18.75
N MET A 122 11.57 -24.33 -18.63
CA MET A 122 12.36 -24.45 -17.40
C MET A 122 12.64 -23.08 -16.83
N GLY A 123 12.65 -23.00 -15.50
CA GLY A 123 12.95 -21.79 -14.77
C GLY A 123 14.45 -21.48 -14.80
N GLN A 124 14.78 -20.23 -15.08
CA GLN A 124 16.11 -19.69 -14.96
C GLN A 124 16.08 -18.50 -14.00
N ASP A 125 17.07 -18.42 -13.12
CA ASP A 125 17.31 -17.28 -12.23
C ASP A 125 18.73 -16.76 -12.52
N ILE A 126 18.81 -15.62 -13.20
CA ILE A 126 20.08 -14.96 -13.50
C ILE A 126 20.15 -13.67 -12.70
N LYS A 127 20.97 -13.65 -11.64
CA LYS A 127 21.17 -12.46 -10.79
C LYS A 127 19.86 -11.86 -10.26
N GLY A 128 18.85 -12.69 -9.95
CA GLY A 128 17.55 -12.25 -9.44
C GLY A 128 16.51 -11.94 -10.52
N GLU A 129 16.88 -12.04 -11.81
CA GLU A 129 15.90 -12.02 -12.90
C GLU A 129 15.41 -13.45 -13.17
N GLN A 130 14.15 -13.69 -12.81
CA GLN A 130 13.52 -15.01 -12.95
C GLN A 130 12.69 -15.08 -14.22
N SER A 131 12.89 -16.11 -15.02
CA SER A 131 12.24 -16.28 -16.32
C SER A 131 12.03 -17.75 -16.66
N CYS A 132 11.10 -18.02 -17.59
CA CYS A 132 10.82 -19.37 -18.07
C CYS A 132 11.19 -19.48 -19.56
N HIS A 133 12.21 -20.28 -19.85
CA HIS A 133 12.76 -20.49 -21.19
C HIS A 133 12.50 -21.91 -21.70
N VAL A 134 12.38 -22.05 -23.02
CA VAL A 134 12.37 -23.36 -23.68
C VAL A 134 13.82 -23.78 -23.89
N TYR A 135 14.17 -24.98 -23.42
CA TYR A 135 15.46 -25.58 -23.71
C TYR A 135 15.26 -26.80 -24.59
N ASN A 136 16.15 -26.97 -25.57
CA ASN A 136 16.27 -28.22 -26.29
C ASN A 136 16.89 -29.26 -25.35
N TYR A 137 16.16 -30.35 -25.10
CA TYR A 137 16.68 -31.48 -24.35
C TYR A 137 17.01 -32.62 -25.31
N HIS A 138 18.22 -33.19 -25.19
CA HIS A 138 18.54 -34.47 -25.82
C HIS A 138 18.30 -35.57 -24.80
N VAL A 139 17.41 -36.51 -25.11
CA VAL A 139 17.16 -37.68 -24.27
C VAL A 139 18.35 -38.63 -24.42
N HIS A 140 19.32 -38.55 -23.50
CA HIS A 140 20.34 -39.60 -23.39
C HIS A 140 19.70 -40.88 -22.81
N LYS A 141 20.21 -42.05 -23.21
CA LYS A 141 19.70 -43.41 -22.94
C LYS A 141 19.55 -43.82 -21.46
N TYR A 142 19.77 -42.90 -20.53
CA TYR A 142 19.48 -43.02 -19.10
C TYR A 142 18.65 -41.79 -18.70
N PHE A 143 17.53 -42.00 -17.98
CA PHE A 143 16.54 -41.02 -17.52
C PHE A 143 17.15 -39.86 -16.67
N SER A 144 17.94 -39.00 -17.29
CA SER A 144 18.50 -37.80 -16.67
C SER A 144 18.50 -36.67 -17.70
N CYS A 145 17.53 -35.77 -17.55
CA CYS A 145 17.43 -34.56 -18.36
C CYS A 145 18.58 -33.61 -17.98
N ARG A 146 19.50 -33.38 -18.91
CA ARG A 146 20.49 -32.29 -18.83
C ARG A 146 20.15 -31.21 -19.85
N THR A 147 20.30 -29.95 -19.43
CA THR A 147 20.14 -28.80 -20.30
C THR A 147 21.33 -28.68 -21.24
N VAL A 148 21.07 -28.40 -22.52
CA VAL A 148 22.08 -27.97 -23.47
C VAL A 148 21.82 -26.47 -23.73
N PRO A 149 22.84 -25.60 -23.67
CA PRO A 149 22.67 -24.20 -24.07
C PRO A 149 22.17 -24.15 -25.51
N ASN A 150 21.16 -23.30 -25.78
CA ASN A 150 20.78 -23.00 -27.15
C ASN A 150 21.91 -22.14 -27.76
N GLU A 151 22.62 -22.69 -28.72
CA GLU A 151 23.63 -21.99 -29.56
C GLU A 151 22.94 -21.18 -30.67
#